data_AF-A0A9E4SYM8-F1
#
_entry.id   AF-A0A9E4SYM8-F1
#
_cell.length_a   1.000
_cell.length_b   1.000
_cell.length_c   1.000
_cell.angle_alpha   90.00
_cell.angle_beta   90.00
_cell.angle_gamma   90.00
#
_symmetry.space_group_name_H-M   'P 1'
#
loop_
_entity.id
_entity.type
_entity.pdbx_description
1 polymer ?
#
loop_
_entity_poly.entity_id
_entity_poly.type
_entity_poly.pdbx_seq_one_letter_code
_entity_poly.pdbx_strand_id
1 'polypeptide(L)'
;MDEMAIERLLIRDWASGLRITTVPQAMHRLGFADNLENRWDLANRMDALWHSTLEAPEKIQAVNSAIGPMTEEQSEALTHHWRDQVGAWDRASILLTDSEKLTARLVLFRQRTGSGLPSPADIAAAVGIGPEETANGIRMLARLGFLILSDGQPADTYTLAEDHGRFLDGLGFSFHTVTLVDNDERFGIP
;
A
#
# COMPACT_ATOMS: atom_id res chain seq x y z
N MET A 1 -2.05 -19.27 10.73
CA MET A 1 -2.10 -17.81 10.95
C MET A 1 -3.38 -17.51 11.69
N ASP A 2 -3.37 -16.67 12.73
CA ASP A 2 -4.61 -16.24 13.38
C ASP A 2 -5.15 -15.01 12.64
N GLU A 3 -5.92 -15.26 11.59
CA GLU A 3 -6.50 -14.21 10.74
C GLU A 3 -7.40 -13.28 11.54
N MET A 4 -8.15 -13.81 12.52
CA MET A 4 -9.02 -13.00 13.37
C MET A 4 -8.23 -12.02 14.23
N ALA A 5 -7.02 -12.37 14.67
CA ALA A 5 -6.15 -11.44 15.39
C ALA A 5 -5.67 -10.30 14.48
N ILE A 6 -5.34 -10.59 13.23
CA ILE A 6 -4.93 -9.57 12.26
C ILE A 6 -6.09 -8.64 11.94
N GLU A 7 -7.28 -9.18 11.68
CA GLU A 7 -8.49 -8.39 11.41
C GLU A 7 -8.85 -7.47 12.58
N ARG A 8 -8.85 -7.98 13.82
CA ARG A 8 -9.10 -7.16 15.01
C ARG A 8 -8.08 -6.03 15.16
N LEU A 9 -6.81 -6.30 14.88
CA LEU A 9 -5.75 -5.30 14.92
C LEU A 9 -6.00 -4.20 13.88
N LEU A 10 -6.27 -4.58 12.63
CA LEU A 10 -6.55 -3.65 11.53
C LEU A 10 -7.78 -2.79 11.83
N ILE A 11 -8.90 -3.38 12.25
CA ILE A 11 -10.13 -2.66 12.59
C ILE A 11 -9.86 -1.61 13.67
N ARG A 12 -9.15 -1.99 14.73
CA ARG A 12 -8.81 -1.08 15.82
C ARG A 12 -7.92 0.06 15.33
N ASP A 13 -6.90 -0.26 14.54
CA ASP A 13 -5.93 0.71 14.04
C ASP A 13 -6.59 1.66 13.01
N TRP A 14 -7.65 1.24 12.31
CA TRP A 14 -8.39 2.07 11.36
C TRP A 14 -9.51 2.90 11.99
N ALA A 15 -10.11 2.44 13.09
CA ALA A 15 -11.32 3.02 13.68
C ALA A 15 -11.18 4.49 14.13
N SER A 16 -9.98 4.98 14.44
CA SER A 16 -9.80 6.39 14.84
C SER A 16 -8.39 6.92 14.56
N GLY A 17 -8.24 8.25 14.64
CA GLY A 17 -6.97 8.93 14.39
C GLY A 17 -6.50 8.81 12.94
N LEU A 18 -5.24 9.17 12.68
CA LEU A 18 -4.65 9.16 11.33
C LEU A 18 -4.12 7.80 10.90
N ARG A 19 -4.28 6.77 11.73
CA ARG A 19 -3.59 5.52 11.54
C ARG A 19 -4.25 4.67 10.45
N ILE A 20 -3.40 4.15 9.55
CA ILE A 20 -3.77 3.31 8.40
C ILE A 20 -2.73 2.18 8.31
N THR A 21 -2.87 1.20 9.19
CA THR A 21 -1.98 0.02 9.22
C THR A 21 -2.30 -0.89 8.05
N THR A 22 -1.28 -1.31 7.29
CA THR A 22 -1.43 -2.25 6.18
C THR A 22 -1.48 -3.69 6.69
N VAL A 23 -2.00 -4.61 5.87
CA VAL A 23 -1.98 -6.05 6.16
C VAL A 23 -0.57 -6.56 6.51
N PRO A 24 0.49 -6.29 5.72
CA PRO A 24 1.82 -6.78 6.07
C PRO A 24 2.37 -6.16 7.37
N GLN A 25 2.03 -4.91 7.69
CA GLN A 25 2.41 -4.29 8.97
C GLN A 25 1.71 -4.98 10.16
N ALA A 26 0.44 -5.32 10.02
CA ALA A 26 -0.31 -6.03 11.05
C ALA A 26 0.18 -7.47 11.23
N MET A 27 0.47 -8.18 10.12
CA MET A 27 1.09 -9.51 10.15
C MET A 27 2.43 -9.48 10.86
N HIS A 28 3.30 -8.52 10.51
CA HIS A 28 4.60 -8.34 11.16
C HIS A 28 4.47 -8.07 12.66
N ARG A 29 3.58 -7.17 13.07
CA ARG A 29 3.37 -6.86 14.50
C ARG A 29 2.90 -8.08 15.31
N LEU A 30 2.15 -8.98 14.69
CA LEU A 30 1.67 -10.20 15.32
C LEU A 30 2.63 -11.38 15.16
N GLY A 31 3.81 -11.18 14.56
CA GLY A 31 4.84 -12.20 14.40
C GLY A 31 4.53 -13.22 13.30
N PHE A 32 3.63 -12.92 12.37
CA PHE A 32 3.33 -13.78 11.22
C PHE A 32 4.28 -13.49 10.06
N ALA A 33 4.72 -14.55 9.37
CA ALA A 33 5.50 -14.44 8.15
C ALA A 33 4.67 -13.80 7.02
N ASP A 34 5.31 -12.96 6.19
CA ASP A 34 4.68 -12.37 5.00
C ASP A 34 4.46 -13.44 3.93
N ASN A 35 3.23 -13.97 3.89
CA ASN A 35 2.80 -14.94 2.89
C ASN A 35 1.86 -14.25 1.89
N LEU A 36 2.22 -14.33 0.61
CA LEU A 36 1.53 -13.63 -0.48
C LEU A 36 0.04 -13.98 -0.57
N GLU A 37 -0.32 -15.28 -0.50
CA GLU A 37 -1.73 -15.71 -0.60
C GLU A 37 -2.56 -15.24 0.59
N ASN A 38 -2.04 -15.43 1.80
CA ASN A 38 -2.76 -15.02 3.01
C ASN A 38 -2.94 -13.49 3.05
N ARG A 39 -1.92 -12.73 2.63
CA ARG A 39 -1.98 -11.28 2.53
C ARG A 39 -3.01 -10.84 1.48
N TRP A 40 -3.04 -11.50 0.33
CA TRP A 40 -4.02 -11.26 -0.73
C TRP A 40 -5.46 -11.51 -0.26
N ASP A 41 -5.71 -12.68 0.33
CA ASP A 41 -7.04 -13.07 0.79
C ASP A 41 -7.55 -12.15 1.90
N LEU A 42 -6.68 -11.81 2.86
CA LEU A 42 -7.03 -10.90 3.93
C LEU A 42 -7.33 -9.48 3.41
N ALA A 43 -6.50 -8.94 2.52
CA ALA A 43 -6.77 -7.62 1.93
C ALA A 43 -8.10 -7.61 1.17
N ASN A 44 -8.40 -8.66 0.40
CA ASN A 44 -9.66 -8.76 -0.34
C ASN A 44 -10.88 -8.76 0.58
N ARG A 45 -10.82 -9.44 1.72
CA ARG A 45 -11.92 -9.45 2.69
C ARG A 45 -12.08 -8.10 3.40
N MET A 46 -10.97 -7.40 3.64
CA MET A 46 -10.96 -6.18 4.44
C MET A 46 -11.10 -4.90 3.62
N ASP A 47 -10.97 -4.95 2.30
CA ASP A 47 -10.95 -3.79 1.40
C ASP A 47 -12.19 -2.87 1.56
N ALA A 48 -13.38 -3.45 1.54
CA ALA A 48 -14.63 -2.69 1.71
C ALA A 48 -14.74 -2.07 3.12
N LEU A 49 -14.30 -2.81 4.14
CA LEU A 49 -14.31 -2.29 5.52
C LEU A 49 -13.29 -1.16 5.65
N TRP A 50 -12.09 -1.32 5.12
CA TRP A 50 -11.06 -0.29 5.12
C TRP A 50 -11.55 1.01 4.47
N HIS A 51 -12.14 0.95 3.26
CA HIS A 51 -12.74 2.13 2.62
C HIS A 51 -13.79 2.81 3.51
N SER A 52 -14.70 2.03 4.12
CA SER A 52 -15.73 2.59 5.01
C SER A 52 -15.16 3.31 6.23
N THR A 53 -14.00 2.85 6.75
CA THR A 53 -13.34 3.53 7.87
C THR A 53 -12.68 4.85 7.47
N LEU A 54 -12.31 5.01 6.20
CA LEU A 54 -11.69 6.22 5.69
C LEU A 54 -12.71 7.34 5.46
N GLU A 55 -13.94 6.97 5.10
CA GLU A 55 -15.04 7.90 4.89
C GLU A 55 -15.80 8.26 6.18
N ALA A 56 -15.47 7.59 7.29
CA ALA A 56 -16.09 7.83 8.59
C ALA A 56 -15.85 9.28 9.06
N PRO A 57 -16.85 9.95 9.67
CA PRO A 57 -16.71 11.31 10.17
C PRO A 57 -15.52 11.51 11.09
N GLU A 58 -15.21 10.53 11.93
CA GLU A 58 -14.08 10.55 12.87
C GLU A 58 -12.73 10.59 12.14
N LYS A 59 -12.59 9.88 11.00
CA LYS A 59 -11.37 9.89 10.20
C LYS A 59 -11.21 11.23 9.49
N ILE A 60 -12.27 11.72 8.86
CA ILE A 60 -12.28 13.03 8.18
C ILE A 60 -11.93 14.14 9.18
N GLN A 61 -12.52 14.11 10.38
CA GLN A 61 -12.20 15.06 11.44
C GLN A 61 -10.73 14.98 11.86
N ALA A 62 -10.16 13.77 11.99
CA ALA A 62 -8.75 13.59 12.32
C ALA A 62 -7.83 14.19 11.24
N VAL A 63 -8.14 13.97 9.95
CA VAL A 63 -7.38 14.54 8.81
C VAL A 63 -7.47 16.07 8.82
N ASN A 64 -8.68 16.63 8.92
CA ASN A 64 -8.87 18.08 8.97
C ASN A 64 -8.11 18.71 10.14
N SER A 65 -8.14 18.06 11.31
CA SER A 65 -7.43 18.54 12.51
C SER A 65 -5.91 18.51 12.37
N ALA A 66 -5.37 17.56 11.60
CA ALA A 66 -3.93 17.40 11.40
C ALA A 66 -3.33 18.46 10.48
N ILE A 67 -4.09 18.94 9.50
CA ILE A 67 -3.66 19.99 8.56
C ILE A 67 -3.59 21.36 9.25
N GLY A 68 -4.39 21.57 10.29
CA GLY A 68 -4.38 22.78 11.11
C GLY A 68 -5.56 23.71 10.87
N PRO A 69 -5.47 24.99 11.31
CA PRO A 69 -6.58 25.93 11.22
C PRO A 69 -6.99 26.18 9.77
N MET A 70 -8.29 25.99 9.48
CA MET A 70 -8.90 26.19 8.16
C MET A 70 -10.22 26.94 8.32
N THR A 71 -10.65 27.64 7.26
CA THR A 71 -12.02 28.15 7.18
C THR A 71 -13.01 27.01 6.95
N GLU A 72 -14.30 27.25 7.19
CA GLU A 72 -15.35 26.25 6.91
C GLU A 72 -15.33 25.82 5.43
N GLU A 73 -15.21 26.77 4.50
CA GLU A 73 -15.12 26.50 3.06
C GLU A 73 -13.91 25.60 2.71
N GLN A 74 -12.74 25.86 3.30
CA GLN A 74 -11.55 25.02 3.11
C GLN A 74 -11.75 23.62 3.67
N SER A 75 -12.38 23.51 4.84
CA SER A 75 -12.67 22.21 5.46
C SER A 75 -13.66 21.39 4.64
N GLU A 76 -14.68 22.01 4.06
CA GLU A 76 -15.65 21.34 3.20
C GLU A 76 -15.01 20.88 1.89
N ALA A 77 -14.22 21.74 1.25
CA ALA A 77 -13.49 21.40 0.03
C ALA A 77 -12.51 20.24 0.26
N LEU A 78 -11.77 20.26 1.36
CA LEU A 78 -10.87 19.18 1.76
C LEU A 78 -11.63 17.87 2.00
N THR A 79 -12.77 17.94 2.69
CA THR A 79 -13.60 16.77 2.97
C THR A 79 -14.15 16.14 1.69
N HIS A 80 -14.56 16.96 0.72
CA HIS A 80 -14.99 16.47 -0.59
C HIS A 80 -13.83 15.81 -1.35
N HIS A 81 -12.69 16.49 -1.43
CA HIS A 81 -11.50 15.98 -2.09
C HIS A 81 -10.99 14.67 -1.47
N TRP A 82 -11.02 14.55 -0.15
CA TRP A 82 -10.66 13.33 0.57
C TRP A 82 -11.51 12.14 0.11
N ARG A 83 -12.84 12.30 0.00
CA ARG A 83 -13.71 11.22 -0.46
C ARG A 83 -13.42 10.83 -1.91
N ASP A 84 -13.19 11.81 -2.78
CA ASP A 84 -12.83 11.55 -4.17
C ASP A 84 -11.50 10.77 -4.27
N GLN A 85 -10.51 11.13 -3.46
CA GLN A 85 -9.23 10.43 -3.40
C GLN A 85 -9.39 9.00 -2.87
N VAL A 86 -10.08 8.83 -1.74
CA VAL A 86 -10.35 7.51 -1.14
C VAL A 86 -11.07 6.60 -2.14
N GLY A 87 -12.03 7.13 -2.90
CA GLY A 87 -12.75 6.36 -3.92
C GLY A 87 -11.89 5.91 -5.10
N ALA A 88 -10.74 6.54 -5.33
CA ALA A 88 -9.77 6.15 -6.35
C ALA A 88 -8.72 5.15 -5.83
N TRP A 89 -8.62 4.97 -4.51
CA TRP A 89 -7.68 4.02 -3.93
C TRP A 89 -8.19 2.60 -4.11
N ASP A 90 -7.26 1.67 -4.33
CA ASP A 90 -7.58 0.25 -4.42
C ASP A 90 -6.93 -0.54 -3.28
N ARG A 91 -7.22 -1.84 -3.25
CA ARG A 91 -6.66 -2.78 -2.26
C ARG A 91 -5.14 -2.71 -2.12
N ALA A 92 -4.39 -2.26 -3.14
CA ALA A 92 -2.94 -2.16 -3.09
C ALA A 92 -2.47 -1.25 -1.95
N SER A 93 -3.30 -0.26 -1.59
CA SER A 93 -3.10 0.67 -0.48
C SER A 93 -2.85 -0.01 0.87
N ILE A 94 -3.57 -1.11 1.14
CA ILE A 94 -3.45 -1.90 2.38
C ILE A 94 -2.71 -3.21 2.19
N LEU A 95 -2.49 -3.62 0.94
CA LEU A 95 -1.87 -4.88 0.60
C LEU A 95 -0.35 -4.77 0.54
N LEU A 96 0.21 -3.73 -0.07
CA LEU A 96 1.64 -3.69 -0.39
C LEU A 96 2.55 -3.45 0.81
N THR A 97 3.71 -4.11 0.78
CA THR A 97 4.85 -3.78 1.64
C THR A 97 5.54 -2.49 1.16
N ASP A 98 6.37 -1.90 2.02
CA ASP A 98 7.14 -0.72 1.64
C ASP A 98 8.17 -1.06 0.53
N SER A 99 8.78 -2.24 0.57
CA SER A 99 9.67 -2.75 -0.48
C SER A 99 8.98 -2.88 -1.84
N GLU A 100 7.73 -3.36 -1.86
CA GLU A 100 6.94 -3.50 -3.09
C GLU A 100 6.54 -2.14 -3.66
N LYS A 101 6.17 -1.17 -2.81
CA LYS A 101 5.92 0.21 -3.23
C LYS A 101 7.19 0.84 -3.82
N LEU A 102 8.34 0.64 -3.20
CA LEU A 102 9.63 1.11 -3.72
C LEU A 102 9.98 0.44 -5.05
N THR A 103 9.70 -0.85 -5.19
CA THR A 103 9.88 -1.58 -6.45
C THR A 103 9.04 -0.98 -7.57
N ALA A 104 7.75 -0.76 -7.33
CA ALA A 104 6.87 -0.12 -8.32
C ALA A 104 7.33 1.29 -8.69
N ARG A 105 7.73 2.12 -7.71
CA ARG A 105 8.30 3.45 -7.95
C ARG A 105 9.57 3.40 -8.80
N LEU A 106 10.46 2.44 -8.55
CA LEU A 106 11.69 2.24 -9.34
C LEU A 106 11.37 1.86 -10.79
N VAL A 107 10.41 0.95 -10.99
CA VAL A 107 9.94 0.55 -12.33
C VAL A 107 9.39 1.75 -13.10
N LEU A 108 8.52 2.56 -12.47
CA LEU A 108 7.97 3.78 -13.07
C LEU A 108 9.06 4.80 -13.41
N PHE A 109 10.00 5.01 -12.49
CA PHE A 109 11.11 5.93 -12.71
C PHE A 109 11.93 5.52 -13.94
N ARG A 110 12.32 4.25 -14.02
CA ARG A 110 13.11 3.70 -15.12
C ARG A 110 12.39 3.75 -16.46
N GLN A 111 11.07 3.50 -16.47
CA GLN A 111 10.24 3.65 -17.66
C GLN A 111 10.21 5.11 -18.14
N ARG A 112 10.00 6.07 -17.24
CA ARG A 112 9.96 7.51 -17.58
C ARG A 112 11.29 8.04 -18.11
N THR A 113 12.42 7.53 -17.59
CA THR A 113 13.76 7.94 -18.05
C THR A 113 14.24 7.18 -19.29
N GLY A 114 13.43 6.29 -19.86
CA GLY A 114 13.79 5.51 -21.04
C GLY A 114 14.92 4.52 -20.80
N SER A 115 15.20 4.16 -19.55
CA SER A 115 16.35 3.33 -19.18
C SER A 115 16.08 1.81 -19.25
N GLY A 116 14.92 1.41 -19.78
CA GLY A 116 14.44 0.03 -19.74
C GLY A 116 13.94 -0.39 -18.36
N LEU A 117 13.15 -1.46 -18.28
CA LEU A 117 12.66 -1.98 -17.00
C LEU A 117 13.80 -2.63 -16.20
N PRO A 118 13.86 -2.44 -14.87
CA PRO A 118 14.96 -2.96 -14.06
C PRO A 118 14.90 -4.50 -13.97
N SER A 119 16.04 -5.18 -13.99
CA SER A 119 16.07 -6.62 -13.72
C SER A 119 15.75 -6.91 -12.24
N PRO A 120 15.41 -8.16 -11.86
CA PRO A 120 15.28 -8.53 -10.45
C PRO A 120 16.54 -8.24 -9.62
N ALA A 121 17.73 -8.39 -10.21
CA ALA A 121 18.98 -8.06 -9.53
C ALA A 121 19.12 -6.55 -9.27
N ASP A 122 18.72 -5.71 -10.24
CA ASP A 122 18.71 -4.25 -10.08
C ASP A 122 17.72 -3.81 -9.00
N ILE A 123 16.54 -4.43 -8.95
CA ILE A 123 15.53 -4.17 -7.91
C ILE A 123 16.09 -4.55 -6.54
N ALA A 124 16.62 -5.76 -6.39
CA ALA A 124 17.19 -6.23 -5.13
C ALA A 124 18.26 -5.27 -4.59
N ALA A 125 19.18 -4.84 -5.47
CA ALA A 125 20.25 -3.91 -5.12
C ALA A 125 19.73 -2.51 -4.76
N ALA A 126 18.77 -1.97 -5.51
CA ALA A 126 18.26 -0.62 -5.31
C ALA A 126 17.33 -0.50 -4.09
N VAL A 127 16.54 -1.53 -3.80
CA VAL A 127 15.59 -1.56 -2.68
C VAL A 127 16.26 -2.09 -1.40
N GLY A 128 17.34 -2.88 -1.54
CA GLY A 128 18.07 -3.45 -0.40
C GLY A 128 17.42 -4.72 0.17
N ILE A 129 16.82 -5.54 -0.69
CA ILE A 129 16.05 -6.74 -0.32
C ILE A 129 16.62 -8.01 -0.95
N GLY A 130 16.25 -9.16 -0.39
CA GLY A 130 16.73 -10.47 -0.87
C GLY A 130 16.07 -10.92 -2.18
N PRO A 131 16.66 -11.89 -2.90
CA PRO A 131 16.12 -12.40 -4.17
C PRO A 131 14.69 -12.94 -4.06
N GLU A 132 14.37 -13.61 -2.96
CA GLU A 132 13.03 -14.16 -2.70
C GLU A 132 11.99 -13.04 -2.51
N GLU A 133 12.33 -12.03 -1.70
CA GLU A 133 11.46 -10.85 -1.47
C GLU A 133 11.24 -10.08 -2.77
N THR A 134 12.28 -9.89 -3.58
CA THR A 134 12.16 -9.29 -4.91
C THR A 134 11.21 -10.09 -5.81
N ALA A 135 11.39 -11.41 -5.90
CA ALA A 135 10.54 -12.25 -6.74
C ALA A 135 9.08 -12.22 -6.27
N ASN A 136 8.84 -12.25 -4.96
CA ASN A 136 7.50 -12.13 -4.39
C ASN A 136 6.88 -10.77 -4.67
N GLY A 137 7.66 -9.69 -4.57
CA GLY A 137 7.18 -8.34 -4.88
C GLY A 137 6.78 -8.18 -6.34
N ILE A 138 7.57 -8.73 -7.28
CA ILE A 138 7.22 -8.75 -8.70
C ILE A 138 5.92 -9.54 -8.94
N ARG A 139 5.77 -10.71 -8.31
CA ARG A 139 4.52 -11.50 -8.41
C ARG A 139 3.32 -10.76 -7.84
N MET A 140 3.47 -10.08 -6.70
CA MET A 140 2.39 -9.30 -6.09
C MET A 140 1.97 -8.15 -6.99
N LEU A 141 2.93 -7.41 -7.53
CA LEU A 141 2.67 -6.33 -8.48
C LEU A 141 2.03 -6.84 -9.78
N ALA A 142 2.42 -8.03 -10.25
CA ALA A 142 1.77 -8.66 -11.40
C ALA A 142 0.33 -9.08 -11.09
N ARG A 143 0.08 -9.65 -9.91
CA ARG A 143 -1.26 -10.06 -9.45
C ARG A 143 -2.20 -8.88 -9.27
N LEU A 144 -1.67 -7.75 -8.83
CA LEU A 144 -2.41 -6.48 -8.80
C LEU A 144 -2.69 -5.96 -10.21
N GLY A 145 -1.98 -6.41 -11.24
CA GLY A 145 -2.08 -5.92 -12.61
C GLY A 145 -1.23 -4.68 -12.88
N PHE A 146 -0.22 -4.38 -12.05
CA PHE A 146 0.77 -3.34 -12.33
C PHE A 146 1.82 -3.83 -13.34
N LEU A 147 2.21 -5.10 -13.22
CA LEU A 147 3.09 -5.79 -14.16
C LEU A 147 2.34 -6.88 -14.89
N ILE A 148 2.88 -7.30 -16.03
CA ILE A 148 2.46 -8.52 -16.73
C ILE A 148 3.64 -9.49 -16.67
N LEU A 149 3.39 -10.68 -16.14
CA LEU A 149 4.30 -11.81 -16.21
C LEU A 149 3.83 -12.75 -17.32
N SER A 150 4.75 -13.21 -18.17
CA SER A 150 4.42 -14.24 -19.15
C SER A 150 4.22 -15.58 -18.43
N ASP A 151 3.16 -16.32 -18.79
CA ASP A 151 2.84 -17.60 -18.15
C ASP A 151 4.02 -18.56 -18.12
N GLY A 152 4.35 -19.08 -16.93
CA GLY A 152 5.44 -20.03 -16.72
C GLY A 152 6.85 -19.46 -16.87
N GLN A 153 7.02 -18.16 -17.12
CA GLN A 153 8.32 -17.52 -17.15
C GLN A 153 8.79 -17.07 -15.76
N PRO A 154 10.11 -17.00 -15.51
CA PRO A 154 10.63 -16.48 -14.26
C PRO A 154 10.27 -15.00 -14.09
N ALA A 155 10.36 -14.48 -12.86
CA ALA A 155 10.10 -13.07 -12.55
C ALA A 155 11.09 -12.08 -13.22
N ASP A 156 11.97 -12.55 -14.10
CA ASP A 156 12.96 -11.77 -14.85
C ASP A 156 12.44 -11.22 -16.18
N THR A 157 11.28 -11.67 -16.64
CA THR A 157 10.69 -11.31 -17.94
C THR A 157 9.29 -10.74 -17.76
N TYR A 158 9.22 -9.57 -17.14
CA TYR A 158 7.98 -8.83 -16.92
C TYR A 158 7.90 -7.57 -17.79
N THR A 159 6.68 -7.14 -18.09
CA THR A 159 6.40 -5.83 -18.72
C THR A 159 5.49 -5.00 -17.82
N LEU A 160 5.39 -3.70 -18.09
CA LEU A 160 4.34 -2.87 -17.48
C LEU A 160 2.99 -3.20 -18.09
N ALA A 161 1.95 -3.22 -17.27
CA ALA A 161 0.58 -3.33 -17.76
C ALA A 161 0.15 -2.06 -18.51
N GLU A 162 -0.78 -2.18 -19.46
CA GLU A 162 -1.28 -1.03 -20.23
C GLU A 162 -1.96 0.00 -19.33
N ASP A 163 -2.73 -0.46 -18.33
CA ASP A 163 -3.45 0.32 -17.34
C ASP A 163 -2.64 0.62 -16.07
N HIS A 164 -1.30 0.47 -16.11
CA HIS A 164 -0.43 0.74 -14.94
C HIS A 164 -0.59 2.17 -14.38
N GLY A 165 -1.15 3.09 -15.17
CA GLY A 165 -1.47 4.46 -14.75
C GLY A 165 -2.40 4.53 -13.54
N ARG A 166 -3.30 3.57 -13.32
CA ARG A 166 -4.17 3.53 -12.12
C ARG A 166 -3.39 3.47 -10.81
N PHE A 167 -2.17 2.91 -10.87
CA PHE A 167 -1.27 2.82 -9.73
C PHE A 167 -0.51 4.12 -9.47
N LEU A 168 -0.58 5.11 -10.36
CA LEU A 168 -0.14 6.47 -10.05
C LEU A 168 -1.10 7.14 -9.06
N ASP A 169 -2.38 6.78 -9.14
CA ASP A 169 -3.43 7.26 -8.23
C ASP A 169 -3.47 6.43 -6.94
N GLY A 170 -3.19 5.12 -7.01
CA GLY A 170 -3.29 4.17 -5.89
C GLY A 170 -1.98 3.65 -5.25
N LEU A 171 -0.81 3.77 -5.90
CA LEU A 171 0.43 3.09 -5.47
C LEU A 171 1.63 4.02 -5.25
N GLY A 172 1.43 5.31 -5.36
CA GLY A 172 2.49 6.29 -5.28
C GLY A 172 2.66 6.95 -3.92
N PHE A 173 1.58 7.40 -3.27
CA PHE A 173 1.74 8.60 -2.43
C PHE A 173 0.78 8.81 -1.27
N SER A 174 -0.21 7.94 -1.05
CA SER A 174 -1.26 8.30 -0.09
C SER A 174 -0.91 8.06 1.37
N PHE A 175 0.21 7.38 1.69
CA PHE A 175 0.58 7.17 3.09
C PHE A 175 2.07 7.31 3.36
N HIS A 176 2.39 8.02 4.44
CA HIS A 176 3.71 8.04 5.07
C HIS A 176 3.82 6.92 6.11
N THR A 177 4.85 6.06 6.01
CA THR A 177 5.12 5.09 7.07
C THR A 177 5.82 5.79 8.23
N VAL A 178 5.19 5.74 9.40
CA VAL A 178 5.75 6.18 10.68
C VAL A 178 6.33 4.97 11.41
N THR A 179 7.51 5.11 11.98
CA THR A 179 8.12 4.12 12.89
C THR A 179 8.20 4.71 14.29
N LEU A 180 7.61 4.04 15.28
CA LEU A 180 7.74 4.42 16.68
C LEU A 180 9.07 3.88 17.24
N VAL A 181 9.86 4.77 17.84
CA VAL A 181 11.23 4.47 18.31
C VAL A 181 11.25 3.46 19.47
N ASP A 182 10.18 3.41 20.26
CA ASP A 182 10.17 2.62 21.50
C ASP A 182 9.88 1.13 21.29
N ASN A 183 9.25 0.76 20.17
CA ASN A 183 8.78 -0.62 19.92
C ASN A 183 8.90 -1.05 18.44
N ASP A 184 9.62 -0.29 17.61
CA ASP A 184 9.76 -0.50 16.15
C ASP A 184 8.41 -0.64 15.42
N GLU A 185 7.34 -0.10 16.00
CA GLU A 185 6.01 -0.23 15.45
C GLU A 185 5.86 0.65 14.21
N ARG A 186 5.43 0.02 13.10
CA ARG A 186 5.21 0.70 11.83
C ARG A 186 3.73 0.79 11.48
N PHE A 187 3.30 1.95 11.00
CA PHE A 187 1.96 2.17 10.44
C PHE A 187 1.96 3.29 9.41
N GLY A 188 1.00 3.27 8.49
CA GLY A 188 0.75 4.39 7.58
C GLY A 188 -0.03 5.53 8.25
N ILE A 189 0.22 6.75 7.81
CA ILE A 189 -0.64 7.92 8.00
C ILE A 189 -0.93 8.54 6.62
N PRO A 190 -2.14 9.08 6.36
CA PRO A 190 -2.46 9.78 5.12
C PRO A 190 -1.59 11.00 4.85
#